data_AF-A0A9E3AF84-F1
#
_entry.id   AF-A0A9E3AF84-F1
#
_cell.length_a   1.000
_cell.length_b   1.000
_cell.length_c   1.000
_cell.angle_alpha   90.00
_cell.angle_beta   90.00
_cell.angle_gamma   90.00
#
_symmetry.space_group_name_H-M   'P 1'
#
loop_
_entity.id
_entity.type
_entity.pdbx_description
1 polymer ?
#
loop_
_entity_poly.entity_id
_entity_poly.type
_entity_poly.pdbx_seq_one_letter_code
_entity_poly.pdbx_strand_id
1 'polypeptide(L)'
;MANIKGRKSHDIISRGLQILLNIDHRGAVGADPLVGDGCGCLIQIPHALLRDWAEKEGLTLYAPGDYAVAMCFLPREEEARDVAVGQFEHFIRVERQLLLGWRDVPTNTDGLGQSVLAQTPVIRQAIIARGP
;
A
#
# COMPACT_ATOMS: atom_id res chain seq x y z
N MET A 1 12.86 11.60 6.36
CA MET A 1 14.31 11.33 6.16
C MET A 1 14.62 11.32 4.68
N ALA A 2 15.84 11.66 4.28
CA ALA A 2 16.27 11.62 2.88
C ALA A 2 17.73 11.16 2.77
N ASN A 3 18.07 10.44 1.71
CA ASN A 3 19.47 10.20 1.34
C ASN A 3 19.89 11.29 0.36
N ILE A 4 20.71 12.25 0.83
CA ILE A 4 21.13 13.41 0.02
C ILE A 4 21.91 13.02 -1.25
N LYS A 5 22.52 11.82 -1.27
CA LYS A 5 23.22 11.29 -2.45
C LYS A 5 22.29 10.53 -3.41
N GLY A 6 20.99 10.51 -3.14
CA GLY A 6 19.98 9.86 -3.99
C GLY A 6 20.04 8.32 -4.01
N ARG A 7 20.88 7.69 -3.18
CA ARG A 7 21.04 6.22 -3.18
C ARG A 7 19.87 5.53 -2.50
N LYS A 8 19.16 4.67 -3.24
CA LYS A 8 18.10 3.80 -2.73
C LYS A 8 18.70 2.73 -1.80
N SER A 9 18.14 2.55 -0.61
CA SER A 9 18.58 1.54 0.35
C SER A 9 17.45 1.21 1.32
N HIS A 10 17.34 -0.05 1.74
CA HIS A 10 16.39 -0.46 2.78
C HIS A 10 16.69 0.17 4.15
N ASP A 11 17.95 0.54 4.41
CA ASP A 11 18.38 1.18 5.65
C ASP A 11 17.60 2.47 5.97
N ILE A 12 17.21 3.25 4.94
CA ILE A 12 16.38 4.45 5.16
C ILE A 12 14.96 4.11 5.60
N ILE A 13 14.42 2.96 5.18
CA ILE A 13 13.11 2.49 5.62
C ILE A 13 13.22 2.00 7.07
N SER A 14 14.21 1.16 7.37
CA SER A 14 14.48 0.67 8.74
C SER A 14 14.62 1.80 9.75
N ARG A 15 15.40 2.83 9.43
CA ARG A 15 15.54 4.02 10.29
C ARG A 15 14.23 4.80 10.43
N GLY A 16 13.38 4.81 9.40
CA GLY A 16 12.09 5.49 9.43
C GLY A 16 11.13 4.80 10.39
N LEU A 17 11.09 3.47 10.33
CA LEU A 17 10.35 2.65 11.29
C LEU A 17 10.88 2.80 12.71
N GLN A 18 12.20 2.89 12.89
CA GLN A 18 12.78 3.16 14.22
C GLN A 18 12.36 4.52 14.78
N ILE A 19 12.23 5.54 13.93
CA ILE A 19 11.70 6.84 14.36
C ILE A 19 10.25 6.70 14.82
N LEU A 20 9.42 5.96 14.09
CA LEU A 20 8.02 5.70 14.49
C LEU A 20 7.95 5.02 15.87
N LEU A 21 8.79 4.00 16.11
CA LEU A 21 8.88 3.35 17.43
C LEU A 21 9.30 4.34 18.53
N ASN A 22 10.23 5.25 18.24
CA ASN A 22 10.73 6.19 19.24
C ASN A 22 9.73 7.31 19.57
N ILE A 23 8.75 7.58 18.70
CA ILE A 23 7.70 8.59 18.92
C ILE A 23 6.39 7.98 19.42
N ASP A 24 6.37 6.71 19.79
CA ASP A 24 5.19 6.01 20.32
C ASP A 24 4.56 6.76 21.52
N HIS A 25 5.41 7.33 22.39
CA HIS A 25 5.01 8.19 23.51
C HIS A 25 4.26 9.48 23.11
N ARG A 26 4.18 9.79 21.81
CA ARG A 26 3.43 10.93 21.26
C ARG A 26 2.14 10.52 20.56
N GLY A 27 1.85 9.22 20.46
CA GLY A 27 0.55 8.74 20.03
C GLY A 27 -0.49 9.01 21.11
N ALA A 28 -1.72 9.34 20.71
CA ALA A 28 -2.82 9.24 21.66
C ALA A 28 -3.04 7.74 21.91
N VAL A 29 -3.06 7.37 23.18
CA VAL A 29 -3.41 6.02 23.61
C VAL A 29 -4.89 6.05 23.96
N GLY A 30 -5.70 5.26 23.26
CA GLY A 30 -7.11 5.10 23.59
C GLY A 30 -7.31 4.37 24.93
N ALA A 31 -8.57 4.15 25.31
CA ALA A 31 -8.89 3.33 26.50
C ALA A 31 -8.44 1.86 26.36
N ASP A 32 -8.23 1.39 25.13
CA ASP A 32 -7.63 0.10 24.79
C ASP A 32 -6.18 0.33 24.31
N PRO A 33 -5.15 -0.20 25.02
CA PRO A 33 -3.76 -0.02 24.64
C PRO A 33 -3.39 -0.68 23.29
N LEU A 34 -4.26 -1.53 22.73
CA LEU A 34 -4.09 -2.13 21.40
C LEU A 34 -4.69 -1.25 20.28
N VAL A 35 -5.23 -0.08 20.63
CA VAL A 35 -5.83 0.88 19.70
C VAL A 35 -4.96 2.13 19.66
N GLY A 36 -4.30 2.35 18.52
CA GLY A 36 -3.64 3.62 18.20
C GLY A 36 -4.42 4.41 17.16
N ASP A 37 -4.29 5.73 17.18
CA ASP A 37 -4.96 6.63 16.23
C ASP A 37 -4.47 6.47 14.78
N GLY A 38 -3.22 6.03 14.61
CA GLY A 38 -2.63 5.71 13.32
C GLY A 38 -1.15 6.04 13.21
N CYS A 39 -0.45 5.30 12.34
CA CYS A 39 0.91 5.60 11.92
C CYS A 39 1.07 5.28 10.43
N GLY A 40 2.11 5.81 9.79
CA GLY A 40 2.36 5.55 8.38
C GLY A 40 3.76 5.97 7.94
N CYS A 41 4.19 5.39 6.83
CA CYS A 41 5.46 5.74 6.17
C CYS A 41 5.22 5.89 4.67
N LEU A 42 5.50 7.08 4.14
CA LEU A 42 5.52 7.32 2.70
C LEU A 42 6.93 7.03 2.16
N ILE A 43 7.01 6.13 1.19
CA ILE A 43 8.25 5.72 0.53
C ILE A 43 8.15 5.88 -0.99
N GLN A 44 9.30 5.82 -1.65
CA GLN A 44 9.35 5.66 -3.10
C GLN A 44 8.73 4.31 -3.51
N ILE A 45 8.18 4.23 -4.73
CA ILE A 45 7.64 2.98 -5.27
C ILE A 45 8.72 1.88 -5.22
N PRO A 46 8.46 0.75 -4.52
CA PRO A 46 9.46 -0.30 -4.30
C PRO A 46 9.55 -1.23 -5.52
N HIS A 47 10.18 -0.75 -6.59
CA HIS A 47 10.20 -1.43 -7.89
C HIS A 47 10.62 -2.90 -7.85
N ALA A 48 11.67 -3.24 -7.08
CA ALA A 48 12.14 -4.63 -6.99
C ALA A 48 11.08 -5.57 -6.39
N LEU A 49 10.33 -5.11 -5.38
CA LEU A 49 9.25 -5.88 -4.76
C LEU A 49 8.08 -6.08 -5.72
N LEU A 50 7.72 -5.04 -6.48
CA LEU A 50 6.61 -5.11 -7.43
C LEU A 50 6.97 -5.92 -8.67
N ARG A 51 8.23 -5.92 -9.09
CA ARG A 51 8.72 -6.75 -10.20
C ARG A 51 8.65 -8.23 -9.83
N ASP A 52 9.13 -8.61 -8.64
CA ASP A 52 9.02 -9.98 -8.13
C ASP A 52 7.56 -10.45 -8.01
N TRP A 53 6.66 -9.57 -7.54
CA TRP A 53 5.23 -9.87 -7.56
C TRP A 53 4.70 -10.08 -8.99
N ALA A 54 4.99 -9.17 -9.92
CA ALA A 54 4.50 -9.27 -11.30
C ALA A 54 4.98 -10.56 -11.97
N GLU A 55 6.26 -10.94 -11.79
CA GLU A 55 6.82 -12.19 -12.32
C GLU A 55 6.07 -13.42 -11.78
N LYS A 56 5.73 -13.44 -10.49
CA LYS A 56 4.97 -14.54 -9.86
C LYS A 56 3.54 -14.66 -10.38
N GLU A 57 2.93 -13.54 -10.75
CA GLU A 57 1.59 -13.49 -11.35
C GLU A 57 1.60 -13.71 -12.88
N GLY A 58 2.76 -13.96 -13.49
CA GLY A 58 2.89 -14.10 -14.94
C GLY A 58 2.70 -12.78 -15.71
N LEU A 59 2.90 -11.65 -15.05
CA LEU A 59 2.79 -10.30 -15.59
C LEU A 59 4.17 -9.70 -15.88
N THR A 60 4.22 -8.74 -16.80
CA THR A 60 5.44 -7.94 -17.06
C THR A 60 5.27 -6.55 -16.48
N LEU A 61 6.11 -6.20 -15.49
CA LEU A 61 6.14 -4.84 -14.94
C LEU A 61 6.98 -3.91 -15.82
N TYR A 62 6.47 -2.69 -16.04
CA TYR A 62 7.14 -1.66 -16.80
C TYR A 62 8.33 -1.07 -16.03
N ALA A 63 9.21 -0.34 -16.73
CA ALA A 63 10.35 0.34 -16.11
C ALA A 63 9.89 1.37 -15.05
N PRO A 64 10.71 1.67 -14.02
CA PRO A 64 10.40 2.74 -13.08
C PRO A 64 10.09 4.06 -13.80
N GLY A 65 8.96 4.67 -13.47
CA GLY A 65 8.47 5.90 -14.14
C GLY A 65 7.46 5.64 -15.26
N ASP A 66 7.37 4.41 -15.77
CA ASP A 66 6.38 3.99 -16.77
C ASP A 66 5.18 3.23 -16.16
N TYR A 67 5.05 3.25 -14.83
CA TYR A 67 3.88 2.74 -14.13
C TYR A 67 3.66 3.49 -12.81
N ALA A 68 2.43 3.43 -12.32
CA ALA A 68 1.99 3.97 -11.06
C ALA A 68 1.43 2.86 -10.14
N VAL A 69 1.33 3.18 -8.86
CA VAL A 69 0.74 2.31 -7.84
C VAL A 69 -0.31 3.10 -7.09
N ALA A 70 -1.55 2.60 -7.07
CA ALA A 70 -2.59 3.11 -6.21
C ALA A 70 -2.72 2.20 -4.99
N MET A 71 -2.50 2.74 -3.78
CA MET A 71 -2.74 2.04 -2.52
C MET A 71 -4.21 2.26 -2.14
N CYS A 72 -5.03 1.20 -2.20
CA CYS A 72 -6.47 1.28 -2.05
C CYS A 72 -6.92 0.59 -0.76
N PHE A 73 -7.75 1.29 0.01
CA PHE A 73 -8.50 0.72 1.13
C PHE A 73 -9.93 0.48 0.67
N LEU A 74 -10.25 -0.79 0.44
CA LEU A 74 -11.48 -1.23 -0.17
C LEU A 74 -12.47 -1.75 0.88
N PRO A 75 -13.79 -1.74 0.57
CA PRO A 75 -14.81 -2.37 1.41
C PRO A 75 -14.48 -3.83 1.74
N ARG A 76 -14.93 -4.26 2.94
CA ARG A 76 -14.80 -5.66 3.39
C ARG A 76 -15.81 -6.57 2.71
N GLU A 77 -17.03 -6.05 2.60
CA GLU A 77 -18.15 -6.66 1.89
C GLU A 77 -17.78 -6.76 0.39
N GLU A 78 -17.99 -7.94 -0.18
CA GLU A 78 -17.50 -8.33 -1.51
C GLU A 78 -18.24 -7.58 -2.62
N GLU A 79 -19.57 -7.47 -2.55
CA GLU A 79 -20.38 -6.78 -3.55
C GLU A 79 -20.02 -5.28 -3.60
N ALA A 80 -19.89 -4.62 -2.45
CA ALA A 80 -19.45 -3.23 -2.36
C ALA A 80 -18.01 -3.04 -2.84
N ARG A 81 -17.14 -4.02 -2.59
CA ARG A 81 -15.76 -4.00 -3.09
C ARG A 81 -15.71 -4.12 -4.60
N ASP A 82 -16.52 -5.00 -5.19
CA ASP A 82 -16.57 -5.20 -6.64
C ASP A 82 -17.09 -3.94 -7.35
N VAL A 83 -18.08 -3.25 -6.77
CA VAL A 83 -18.53 -1.94 -7.26
C VAL A 83 -17.41 -0.91 -7.23
N ALA A 84 -16.67 -0.82 -6.11
CA ALA A 84 -15.57 0.13 -5.96
C ALA A 84 -14.41 -0.17 -6.94
N VAL A 85 -14.03 -1.44 -7.08
CA VAL A 85 -13.00 -1.90 -8.02
C VAL A 85 -13.44 -1.64 -9.46
N GLY A 86 -14.68 -1.99 -9.82
CA GLY A 86 -15.22 -1.76 -11.16
C GLY A 86 -15.23 -0.29 -11.55
N GLN A 87 -15.61 0.60 -10.63
CA GLN A 87 -15.58 2.04 -10.87
C GLN A 87 -14.15 2.57 -11.02
N PHE A 88 -13.21 2.07 -10.21
CA PHE A 88 -11.81 2.44 -10.31
C PHE A 88 -11.21 2.00 -11.66
N GLU A 89 -11.48 0.76 -12.08
CA GLU A 89 -11.06 0.23 -13.38
C GLU A 89 -11.69 0.97 -14.56
N HIS A 90 -12.96 1.37 -14.42
CA HIS A 90 -13.62 2.18 -15.43
C HIS A 90 -12.85 3.48 -15.69
N PHE A 91 -12.47 4.22 -14.64
CA PHE A 91 -11.72 5.47 -14.80
C PHE A 91 -10.30 5.26 -15.31
N ILE A 92 -9.61 4.18 -14.93
CA ILE A 92 -8.31 3.83 -15.55
C ILE A 92 -8.44 3.73 -17.08
N ARG A 93 -9.49 3.06 -17.56
CA ARG A 93 -9.74 2.89 -19.00
C ARG A 93 -10.14 4.22 -19.66
N VAL A 94 -10.98 5.02 -19.02
CA VAL A 94 -11.39 6.36 -19.51
C VAL A 94 -10.17 7.27 -19.69
N GLU A 95 -9.23 7.24 -18.74
CA GLU A 95 -7.97 7.97 -18.79
C GLU A 95 -6.90 7.31 -19.68
N ARG A 96 -7.30 6.30 -20.45
CA ARG A 96 -6.46 5.55 -21.41
C ARG A 96 -5.21 4.91 -20.78
N GLN A 97 -5.25 4.62 -19.48
CA GLN A 97 -4.18 3.89 -18.80
C GLN A 97 -4.44 2.37 -18.86
N LEU A 98 -3.43 1.57 -18.51
CA LEU A 98 -3.52 0.12 -18.51
C LEU A 98 -3.40 -0.42 -17.08
N LEU A 99 -4.45 -1.06 -16.56
CA LEU A 99 -4.33 -1.84 -15.32
C LEU A 99 -3.56 -3.13 -15.61
N LEU A 100 -2.40 -3.31 -14.99
CA LEU A 100 -1.63 -4.56 -15.06
C LEU A 100 -2.22 -5.62 -14.13
N GLY A 101 -2.68 -5.20 -12.95
CA GLY A 101 -3.31 -6.10 -11.99
C GLY A 101 -3.45 -5.50 -10.61
N TRP A 102 -4.14 -6.25 -9.76
CA TRP A 102 -4.31 -5.95 -8.34
C TRP A 102 -3.41 -6.86 -7.51
N ARG A 103 -2.58 -6.25 -6.65
CA ARG A 103 -1.74 -6.93 -5.69
C ARG A 103 -2.37 -6.84 -4.30
N ASP A 104 -2.70 -7.96 -3.68
CA ASP A 104 -3.08 -7.96 -2.28
C ASP A 104 -1.89 -7.56 -1.41
N VAL A 105 -2.10 -6.64 -0.47
CA VAL A 105 -1.04 -6.19 0.42
C VAL A 105 -0.94 -7.18 1.58
N PRO A 106 0.21 -7.84 1.79
CA PRO A 106 0.39 -8.72 2.93
C PRO A 106 0.28 -7.91 4.23
N THR A 107 -0.60 -8.33 5.12
CA THR A 107 -0.80 -7.75 6.45
C THR A 107 -0.63 -8.82 7.52
N ASN A 108 -0.19 -8.40 8.71
CA ASN A 108 -0.26 -9.21 9.92
C ASN A 108 -1.18 -8.50 10.92
N THR A 109 -2.18 -9.21 11.42
CA THR A 109 -3.18 -8.73 12.38
C THR A 109 -2.84 -9.08 13.83
N ASP A 110 -1.72 -9.75 14.08
CA ASP A 110 -1.26 -10.10 15.42
C ASP A 110 -1.10 -8.85 16.29
N GLY A 111 -1.70 -8.88 17.48
CA GLY A 111 -1.64 -7.78 18.44
C GLY A 111 -2.67 -6.65 18.21
N LEU A 112 -3.53 -6.74 17.20
CA LEU A 112 -4.62 -5.75 17.02
C LEU A 112 -5.84 -6.10 17.87
N GLY A 113 -6.47 -5.07 18.48
CA GLY A 113 -7.72 -5.22 19.21
C GLY A 113 -8.91 -5.60 18.30
N GLN A 114 -9.90 -6.30 18.85
CA GLN A 114 -11.09 -6.75 18.09
C GLN A 114 -11.87 -5.60 17.44
N SER A 115 -11.93 -4.44 18.12
CA SER A 115 -12.55 -3.23 17.61
C SER A 115 -11.87 -2.68 16.35
N VAL A 116 -10.54 -2.86 16.24
CA VAL A 116 -9.73 -2.49 15.07
C VAL A 116 -9.95 -3.48 13.94
N LEU A 117 -9.88 -4.79 14.24
CA LEU A 117 -10.12 -5.86 13.26
C LEU A 117 -11.51 -5.79 12.62
N ALA A 118 -12.52 -5.34 13.38
CA ALA A 118 -13.86 -5.11 12.85
C ALA A 118 -13.92 -3.96 11.81
N GLN A 119 -12.91 -3.08 11.78
CA GLN A 119 -12.88 -1.89 10.92
C GLN A 119 -11.78 -1.96 9.85
N THR A 120 -10.92 -3.00 9.85
CA THR A 120 -9.84 -3.10 8.86
C THR A 120 -10.39 -3.26 7.44
N PRO A 121 -9.99 -2.41 6.49
CA PRO A 121 -10.39 -2.55 5.09
C PRO A 121 -9.65 -3.72 4.42
N VAL A 122 -10.11 -4.09 3.22
CA VAL A 122 -9.30 -4.91 2.31
C VAL A 122 -8.28 -4.00 1.64
N ILE A 123 -6.99 -4.29 1.83
CA ILE A 123 -5.91 -3.43 1.33
C ILE A 123 -5.30 -4.06 0.08
N ARG A 124 -5.44 -3.37 -1.05
CA ARG A 124 -4.89 -3.81 -2.34
C ARG A 124 -4.13 -2.68 -3.01
N GLN A 125 -3.19 -3.05 -3.86
CA GLN A 125 -2.46 -2.14 -4.72
C GLN A 125 -2.90 -2.36 -6.17
N ALA A 126 -3.44 -1.34 -6.83
CA ALA A 126 -3.62 -1.37 -8.28
C ALA A 126 -2.33 -0.90 -8.97
N ILE A 127 -1.80 -1.75 -9.85
CA ILE A 127 -0.58 -1.46 -10.61
C ILE A 127 -0.98 -1.03 -12.02
N ILE A 128 -0.69 0.21 -12.37
CA ILE A 128 -1.21 0.86 -13.57
C ILE A 128 -0.04 1.25 -14.45
N ALA A 129 0.09 0.63 -15.62
CA ALA A 129 1.08 1.01 -16.62
C ALA A 129 0.66 2.29 -17.35
N ARG A 130 1.67 3.03 -17.81
CA ARG A 130 1.50 4.20 -18.66
C ARG A 130 0.73 3.82 -19.93
N GLY A 131 -0.34 4.56 -20.19
CA GLY A 131 -1.11 4.49 -21.43
C GLY A 131 -0.30 4.87 -22.68
N PRO A 132 -0.82 4.54 -23.88
CA PRO A 132 -0.23 4.93 -25.16
C PRO A 132 -0.19 6.45 -25.38
#